data_AF-A0A7C5Y109-F1
#
_entry.id   AF-A0A7C5Y109-F1
#
_cell.length_a   1.000
_cell.length_b   1.000
_cell.length_c   1.000
_cell.angle_alpha   90.00
_cell.angle_beta   90.00
_cell.angle_gamma   90.00
#
_symmetry.space_group_name_H-M   'P 1'
#
loop_
_entity.id
_entity.type
_entity.pdbx_description
1 polymer ?
#
loop_
_entity_poly.entity_id
_entity_poly.type
_entity_poly.pdbx_seq_one_letter_code
_entity_poly.pdbx_strand_id
1 'polypeptide(L)'
;MSEAAAQALSILRDPSHFQWYVIPLFALVVYVYSVEIERRAWNVVFAGLAFWGLDWFNEIWNSILFHVTGYAPAWGAPGHTAYLILIGLNIEICFMFAIAGVTFSKILPPDPKLKILGIPNRIFIAVAGSIFCVFV
;
A
#
# COMPACT_ATOMS: atom_id res chain seq x y z
N MET A 1 8.22 -11.77 22.75
CA MET A 1 8.43 -10.97 21.53
C MET A 1 9.34 -11.74 20.59
N SER A 2 8.96 -11.92 19.33
CA SER A 2 9.80 -12.58 18.32
C SER A 2 10.99 -11.69 17.92
N GLU A 3 12.06 -12.29 17.41
CA GLU A 3 13.27 -11.57 16.99
C GLU A 3 12.98 -10.56 15.87
N ALA A 4 12.18 -10.95 14.89
CA ALA A 4 11.69 -10.06 13.83
C ALA A 4 10.87 -8.87 14.38
N ALA A 5 10.04 -9.10 15.40
CA ALA A 5 9.28 -8.03 16.02
C ALA A 5 10.17 -7.08 16.84
N ALA A 6 11.21 -7.59 17.49
CA ALA A 6 12.22 -6.78 18.19
C ALA A 6 12.96 -5.85 17.22
N GLN A 7 13.37 -6.39 16.08
CA GLN A 7 14.06 -5.63 15.03
C GLN A 7 13.17 -4.55 14.43
N ALA A 8 11.92 -4.87 14.08
CA ALA A 8 10.96 -3.89 13.57
C ALA A 8 10.72 -2.76 14.59
N LEU A 9 10.64 -3.08 15.88
CA LEU A 9 10.47 -2.08 16.94
C LEU A 9 11.68 -1.15 17.06
N SER A 10 12.91 -1.66 16.88
CA SER A 10 14.13 -0.84 16.98
C SER A 10 14.27 0.23 15.90
N ILE A 11 13.66 0.02 14.73
CA ILE A 11 13.72 0.95 13.59
C ILE A 11 12.41 1.73 13.39
N LEU A 12 11.43 1.52 14.26
CA LEU A 12 10.10 2.10 14.12
C LEU A 12 10.16 3.62 14.27
N ARG A 13 9.74 4.33 13.22
CA ARG A 13 9.69 5.80 13.15
C ARG A 13 11.03 6.48 13.42
N ASP A 14 12.14 5.81 13.10
CA ASP A 14 13.47 6.39 13.19
C ASP A 14 13.79 7.18 11.90
N PRO A 15 13.91 8.52 11.95
CA PRO A 15 14.21 9.34 10.78
C PRO A 15 15.64 9.15 10.25
N SER A 16 16.55 8.52 11.01
CA SER A 16 17.91 8.24 10.53
C SER A 16 17.94 7.27 9.35
N HIS A 17 16.86 6.50 9.16
CA HIS A 17 16.73 5.54 8.08
C HIS A 17 16.33 6.16 6.74
N PHE A 18 15.90 7.44 6.69
CA PHE A 18 15.38 8.06 5.47
C PHE A 18 16.41 7.99 4.34
N GLN A 19 15.99 7.40 3.22
CA GLN A 19 16.80 7.27 2.02
C GLN A 19 16.42 8.32 0.98
N TRP A 20 17.40 8.80 0.22
CA TRP A 20 17.20 9.85 -0.79
C TRP A 20 16.23 9.45 -1.92
N TYR A 21 16.09 8.16 -2.23
CA TYR A 21 15.16 7.68 -3.24
C TYR A 21 13.67 7.88 -2.87
N VAL A 22 13.36 8.19 -1.61
CA VAL A 22 12.00 8.53 -1.17
C VAL A 22 11.50 9.80 -1.85
N ILE A 23 12.38 10.77 -2.12
CA ILE A 23 12.03 12.05 -2.74
C ILE A 23 11.45 11.85 -4.15
N PRO A 24 12.12 11.17 -5.11
CA PRO A 24 11.55 10.95 -6.43
C PRO A 24 10.28 10.08 -6.41
N LEU A 25 10.16 9.13 -5.49
CA LEU A 25 8.92 8.34 -5.34
C LEU A 25 7.75 9.22 -4.87
N PHE A 26 7.98 10.09 -3.89
CA PHE A 26 6.98 11.03 -3.43
C PHE A 26 6.56 12.00 -4.56
N ALA A 27 7.54 12.54 -5.30
CA ALA A 27 7.26 13.39 -6.45
C ALA A 27 6.42 12.65 -7.52
N LEU A 28 6.68 11.37 -7.75
CA LEU A 28 5.88 10.53 -8.65
C LEU A 28 4.44 10.36 -8.15
N VAL A 29 4.22 10.07 -6.86
CA VAL A 29 2.87 9.99 -6.28
C VAL A 29 2.12 11.30 -6.51
N VAL A 30 2.74 12.44 -6.18
CA VAL A 30 2.13 13.77 -6.38
C VAL A 30 1.81 14.00 -7.86
N TYR A 31 2.72 13.65 -8.76
CA TYR A 31 2.50 13.79 -10.20
C TYR A 31 1.32 12.93 -10.69
N VAL A 32 1.25 11.66 -10.30
CA VAL A 32 0.16 10.74 -10.67
C VAL A 32 -1.19 11.32 -10.26
N TYR A 33 -1.33 11.77 -9.01
CA TYR A 33 -2.59 12.35 -8.53
C TYR A 33 -2.89 13.70 -9.18
N SER A 34 -1.88 14.53 -9.44
CA SER A 34 -2.06 15.82 -10.13
C SER A 34 -2.63 15.63 -11.54
N VAL A 35 -2.14 14.62 -12.29
CA VAL A 35 -2.66 14.30 -13.62
C VAL A 35 -4.12 13.84 -13.57
N GLU A 36 -4.51 13.04 -12.59
CA GLU A 36 -5.92 12.62 -12.46
C GLU A 36 -6.84 13.78 -12.04
N ILE A 37 -6.34 14.69 -11.19
CA ILE A 37 -7.07 15.91 -10.79
C ILE A 37 -7.24 16.85 -11.99
N GLU A 38 -6.20 17.06 -12.79
CA GLU A 38 -6.24 17.87 -14.01
C GLU A 38 -7.30 17.33 -14.99
N ARG A 39 -7.38 16.01 -15.13
CA ARG A 39 -8.38 15.31 -15.94
C ARG A 39 -9.78 15.29 -15.31
N ARG A 40 -9.95 15.84 -14.11
CA ARG A 40 -11.18 15.78 -13.29
C ARG A 40 -11.68 14.34 -13.07
N ALA A 41 -10.77 13.37 -13.07
CA ALA A 41 -11.05 11.96 -12.84
C ALA A 41 -11.18 11.67 -11.34
N TRP A 42 -12.10 12.36 -10.67
CA TRP A 42 -12.29 12.29 -9.22
C TRP A 42 -12.62 10.88 -8.74
N ASN A 43 -13.34 10.10 -9.55
CA ASN A 43 -13.60 8.69 -9.28
C ASN A 43 -12.30 7.88 -9.14
N VAL A 44 -11.29 8.14 -9.98
CA VAL A 44 -9.98 7.48 -9.93
C VAL A 44 -9.18 7.95 -8.72
N VAL A 45 -9.21 9.25 -8.43
CA VAL A 45 -8.56 9.83 -7.24
C VAL A 45 -9.11 9.20 -5.96
N PHE A 46 -10.43 9.16 -5.80
CA PHE A 46 -11.06 8.58 -4.62
C PHE A 46 -10.85 7.07 -4.54
N ALA A 47 -10.87 6.34 -5.66
CA ALA A 47 -10.57 4.92 -5.67
C ALA A 47 -9.11 4.63 -5.27
N GLY A 48 -8.17 5.45 -5.74
CA GLY A 48 -6.77 5.39 -5.33
C GLY A 48 -6.58 5.62 -3.83
N LEU A 49 -7.17 6.70 -3.30
CA LEU A 49 -7.12 7.02 -1.86
C LEU A 49 -7.83 5.97 -1.01
N ALA A 50 -8.94 5.41 -1.48
CA ALA A 50 -9.64 4.33 -0.78
C ALA A 50 -8.77 3.08 -0.71
N PHE A 51 -8.13 2.68 -1.82
CA PHE A 51 -7.25 1.52 -1.84
C PHE A 51 -6.02 1.71 -0.93
N TRP A 52 -5.41 2.90 -0.96
CA TRP A 52 -4.34 3.27 -0.04
C TRP A 52 -4.79 3.29 1.42
N GLY A 53 -6.01 3.79 1.70
CA GLY A 53 -6.57 3.82 3.05
C GLY A 53 -6.86 2.43 3.62
N LEU A 54 -7.22 1.45 2.78
CA LEU A 54 -7.40 0.06 3.19
C LEU A 54 -6.09 -0.57 3.68
N ASP A 55 -4.97 -0.24 3.03
CA ASP A 55 -3.64 -0.68 3.46
C ASP A 55 -3.30 -0.11 4.85
N TRP A 56 -3.50 1.19 5.06
CA TRP A 56 -3.36 1.81 6.38
C TRP A 56 -4.25 1.17 7.43
N PHE A 57 -5.50 0.87 7.10
CA PHE A 57 -6.41 0.21 8.03
C PHE A 57 -5.90 -1.17 8.47
N ASN A 58 -5.43 -1.97 7.51
CA ASN A 58 -4.86 -3.29 7.78
C ASN A 58 -3.63 -3.19 8.69
N GLU A 59 -2.74 -2.24 8.43
CA GLU A 59 -1.50 -2.10 9.20
C GLU A 59 -1.70 -1.45 10.57
N ILE A 60 -2.72 -0.60 10.73
CA ILE A 60 -3.15 -0.12 12.05
C ILE A 60 -3.67 -1.28 12.88
N TRP A 61 -4.55 -2.12 12.33
CA TRP A 61 -5.02 -3.34 13.02
C TRP A 61 -3.86 -4.26 13.38
N ASN A 62 -2.93 -4.50 12.45
CA ASN A 62 -1.74 -5.32 12.67
C ASN A 62 -0.85 -4.77 13.80
N SER A 63 -0.66 -3.45 13.84
CA SER A 63 0.09 -2.77 14.90
C SER A 63 -0.62 -2.82 16.25
N ILE A 64 -1.95 -2.70 16.28
CA ILE A 64 -2.76 -2.86 17.50
C ILE A 64 -2.63 -4.29 18.01
N LEU A 65 -2.75 -5.29 17.13
CA LEU A 65 -2.59 -6.69 17.50
C LEU A 65 -1.22 -6.94 18.13
N PHE A 66 -0.14 -6.39 17.55
CA PHE A 66 1.19 -6.48 18.15
C PHE A 66 1.26 -5.82 19.53
N HIS A 67 0.71 -4.61 19.67
CA HIS A 67 0.72 -3.86 20.93
C HIS A 67 -0.02 -4.61 22.05
N VAL A 68 -1.15 -5.25 21.72
CA VAL A 68 -1.97 -5.99 22.69
C VAL A 68 -1.38 -7.35 23.04
N THR A 69 -0.82 -8.07 22.07
CA THR A 69 -0.32 -9.44 22.28
C THR A 69 1.11 -9.49 22.83
N GLY A 70 1.94 -8.47 22.57
CA GLY A 70 3.35 -8.42 22.99
C GLY A 70 4.24 -9.54 22.40
N TYR A 71 3.72 -10.31 21.43
CA TYR A 71 4.38 -11.50 20.93
C TYR A 71 4.88 -11.32 19.50
N ALA A 72 3.99 -11.16 18.52
CA ALA A 72 4.33 -10.95 17.12
C ALA A 72 3.17 -10.24 16.39
N PRO A 73 3.46 -9.38 15.40
CA PRO A 73 2.43 -8.90 14.48
C PRO A 73 1.92 -10.07 13.62
N ALA A 74 0.75 -9.92 13.00
CA ALA A 74 0.20 -10.94 12.09
C ALA A 74 1.10 -11.15 10.87
N TRP A 75 1.73 -10.08 10.42
CA TRP A 75 2.84 -10.08 9.47
C TRP A 75 3.74 -8.88 9.78
N GLY A 76 4.99 -8.91 9.36
CA GLY A 76 5.91 -7.81 9.59
C GLY A 76 6.90 -7.66 8.45
N ALA A 77 7.42 -6.44 8.30
CA ALA A 77 8.51 -6.12 7.38
C ALA A 77 9.79 -5.84 8.20
N PRO A 78 10.50 -6.86 8.72
CA PRO A 78 11.70 -6.69 9.54
C PRO A 78 12.96 -6.28 8.75
N GLY A 79 12.82 -5.91 7.47
CA GLY A 79 13.93 -5.65 6.55
C GLY A 79 14.48 -4.22 6.55
N HIS A 80 15.49 -3.99 5.70
CA HIS A 80 16.03 -2.65 5.42
C HIS A 80 14.98 -1.80 4.68
N THR A 81 14.30 -0.91 5.39
CA THR A 81 13.39 0.09 4.83
C THR A 81 13.93 1.50 5.05
N ALA A 82 13.58 2.42 4.15
CA ALA A 82 13.86 3.84 4.33
C ALA A 82 13.12 4.46 5.51
N TYR A 83 11.90 4.03 5.82
CA TYR A 83 11.18 4.55 6.96
C TYR A 83 10.00 3.65 7.32
N LEU A 84 10.05 3.08 8.52
CA LEU A 84 8.97 2.27 9.06
C LEU A 84 7.97 3.15 9.82
N ILE A 85 6.74 3.27 9.33
CA ILE A 85 5.70 4.13 9.90
C ILE A 85 4.91 3.38 10.97
N LEU A 86 4.46 2.17 10.61
CA LEU A 86 3.77 1.20 11.46
C LEU A 86 4.44 -0.16 11.29
N ILE A 87 4.19 -1.07 12.21
CA ILE A 87 4.72 -2.43 12.09
C ILE A 87 4.01 -3.10 10.92
N GLY A 88 4.74 -3.31 9.82
CA GLY A 88 4.22 -3.80 8.54
C GLY A 88 4.03 -2.71 7.47
N LEU A 89 3.95 -1.43 7.86
CA LEU A 89 3.81 -0.30 6.93
C LEU A 89 5.09 0.52 6.84
N ASN A 90 5.81 0.38 5.73
CA ASN A 90 6.89 1.28 5.39
C ASN A 90 6.48 2.34 4.35
N ILE A 91 7.33 3.34 4.17
CA ILE A 91 7.08 4.44 3.24
C ILE A 91 7.05 3.98 1.77
N GLU A 92 7.82 2.95 1.42
CA GLU A 92 7.84 2.39 0.07
C GLU A 92 6.51 1.73 -0.29
N ILE A 93 5.97 0.91 0.61
CA ILE A 93 4.65 0.27 0.52
C ILE A 93 3.57 1.34 0.46
N CYS A 94 3.62 2.36 1.32
CA CYS A 94 2.69 3.50 1.28
C CYS A 94 2.61 4.13 -0.12
N PHE A 95 3.75 4.42 -0.74
CA PHE A 95 3.79 5.04 -2.07
C PHE A 95 3.38 4.07 -3.17
N MET A 96 3.77 2.79 -3.07
CA MET A 96 3.36 1.75 -4.00
C MET A 96 1.83 1.63 -4.02
N PHE A 97 1.17 1.51 -2.86
CA PHE A 97 -0.29 1.39 -2.76
C PHE A 97 -1.01 2.65 -3.25
N ALA A 98 -0.44 3.84 -3.01
CA ALA A 98 -0.99 5.10 -3.53
C ALA A 98 -1.03 5.13 -5.06
N ILE A 99 0.01 4.63 -5.74
CA ILE A 99 0.08 4.55 -7.21
C ILE A 99 -0.72 3.35 -7.75
N ALA A 100 -0.64 2.20 -7.08
CA ALA A 100 -1.33 0.98 -7.48
C ALA A 100 -2.85 1.17 -7.45
N GLY A 101 -3.40 1.86 -6.45
CA GLY A 101 -4.83 2.17 -6.37
C GLY A 101 -5.35 2.97 -7.57
N VAL A 102 -4.58 3.97 -8.00
CA VAL A 102 -4.87 4.74 -9.23
C VAL A 102 -4.74 3.84 -10.47
N THR A 103 -3.69 3.04 -10.53
CA THR A 103 -3.40 2.15 -11.67
C THR A 103 -4.49 1.10 -11.87
N PHE A 104 -4.88 0.38 -10.81
CA PHE A 104 -5.95 -0.62 -10.86
C PHE A 104 -7.29 0.00 -11.26
N SER A 105 -7.56 1.22 -10.80
CA SER A 105 -8.77 1.96 -11.19
C SER A 105 -8.81 2.27 -12.69
N LYS A 106 -7.65 2.52 -13.31
CA LYS A 106 -7.54 2.83 -14.76
C LYS A 106 -7.49 1.59 -15.65
N ILE A 107 -7.07 0.44 -15.11
CA ILE A 107 -7.07 -0.84 -15.84
C ILE A 107 -8.48 -1.44 -15.94
N LEU A 108 -9.41 -1.02 -15.06
CA LEU A 108 -10.80 -1.47 -15.10
C LEU A 108 -11.44 -1.17 -16.46
N PRO A 109 -11.98 -2.19 -17.16
CA PRO A 109 -12.71 -1.98 -18.40
C PRO A 109 -13.91 -1.05 -18.19
N PRO A 110 -14.25 -0.19 -19.18
CA PRO A 110 -15.43 0.67 -19.09
C PRO A 110 -16.74 -0.11 -18.93
N ASP A 111 -16.81 -1.30 -19.52
CA ASP A 111 -17.96 -2.19 -19.38
C ASP A 111 -17.84 -3.04 -18.10
N PRO A 112 -18.70 -2.82 -17.08
CA PRO A 112 -18.69 -3.60 -15.86
C PRO A 112 -19.11 -5.06 -16.04
N LYS A 113 -19.75 -5.42 -17.17
CA LYS A 113 -20.19 -6.79 -17.47
C LYS A 113 -19.16 -7.61 -18.23
N LEU A 114 -18.07 -6.98 -18.69
CA LEU A 114 -16.99 -7.67 -19.38
C LEU A 114 -16.40 -8.76 -18.48
N LYS A 115 -16.23 -9.96 -19.03
CA LYS A 115 -15.55 -11.07 -18.35
C LYS A 115 -14.14 -11.22 -18.87
N ILE A 116 -13.18 -11.35 -17.97
CA ILE A 116 -11.78 -11.67 -18.27
C ILE A 116 -11.59 -13.14 -17.88
N LEU A 117 -11.22 -13.99 -18.85
CA LEU A 117 -11.09 -15.44 -18.65
C LEU A 117 -12.33 -16.10 -18.01
N GLY A 118 -13.53 -15.60 -18.33
CA GLY A 118 -14.80 -16.10 -17.78
C GLY A 118 -15.19 -15.54 -16.40
N ILE A 119 -14.32 -14.77 -15.74
CA ILE A 119 -14.55 -14.15 -14.43
C ILE A 119 -14.95 -12.68 -14.62
N PRO A 120 -15.87 -12.11 -13.82
CA PRO A 120 -16.16 -10.67 -13.86
C PRO A 120 -14.89 -9.82 -13.70
N ASN A 121 -14.68 -8.84 -14.59
CA ASN A 121 -13.42 -8.08 -14.67
C ASN A 121 -12.97 -7.48 -13.33
N ARG A 122 -13.91 -6.99 -12.51
CA ARG A 122 -13.63 -6.37 -11.20
C ARG A 122 -13.03 -7.37 -10.22
N ILE A 123 -13.57 -8.60 -10.20
CA ILE A 123 -13.08 -9.68 -9.33
C ILE A 123 -11.72 -10.14 -9.83
N PHE A 124 -11.55 -10.31 -11.15
CA PHE A 124 -10.27 -10.70 -11.73
C PHE A 124 -9.17 -9.68 -11.38
N ILE A 125 -9.43 -8.39 -11.58
CA ILE A 125 -8.47 -7.31 -11.29
C ILE A 125 -8.20 -7.19 -9.78
N ALA A 126 -9.22 -7.35 -8.93
CA ALA A 126 -9.03 -7.36 -7.48
C ALA A 126 -8.15 -8.52 -7.01
N VAL A 127 -8.37 -9.74 -7.53
CA VAL A 127 -7.57 -10.91 -7.18
C VAL A 127 -6.14 -10.78 -7.72
N ALA A 128 -5.97 -10.36 -8.97
CA ALA A 128 -4.65 -10.13 -9.55
C ALA A 128 -3.88 -9.03 -8.80
N GLY A 129 -4.55 -7.93 -8.46
CA GLY A 129 -3.99 -6.84 -7.66
C GLY A 129 -3.63 -7.29 -6.25
N SER A 130 -4.47 -8.09 -5.60
CA SER A 130 -4.18 -8.66 -4.27
C SER A 130 -2.97 -9.59 -4.30
N ILE A 131 -2.87 -10.46 -5.31
CA ILE A 131 -1.72 -11.34 -5.50
C ILE A 131 -0.45 -10.51 -5.69
N PHE A 132 -0.51 -9.49 -6.55
CA PHE A 132 0.60 -8.56 -6.77
C PHE A 132 1.06 -7.90 -5.46
N CYS A 133 0.13 -7.41 -4.64
CA CYS A 133 0.45 -6.75 -3.38
C CYS A 133 1.01 -7.68 -2.29
N VAL A 134 0.84 -9.01 -2.42
CA VAL A 134 1.41 -10.00 -1.49
C VAL A 134 2.82 -10.42 -1.93
N PHE A 135 3.10 -10.43 -3.22
CA PHE A 135 4.39 -10.85 -3.77
C PHE A 135 5.46 -9.74 -3.80
N VAL A 136 5.03 -8.48 -3.85
CA VAL A 136 5.90 -7.30 -3.82
C VAL A 136 6.11 -6.86 -2.37
#